data_AF-A0A7S0CG67-F1
#
_entry.id   AF-A0A7S0CG67-F1
#
_cell.length_a   1.000
_cell.length_b   1.000
_cell.length_c   1.000
_cell.angle_alpha   90.00
_cell.angle_beta   90.00
_cell.angle_gamma   90.00
#
_symmetry.space_group_name_H-M   'P 1'
#
loop_
_entity.id
_entity.type
_entity.pdbx_description
1 polymer ?
#
loop_
_entity_poly.entity_id
_entity_poly.type
_entity_poly.pdbx_seq_one_letter_code
_entity_poly.pdbx_strand_id
1 'polypeptide(L)'
;MSLFFCHALPNATKTCKAIRAKMKSKYLNSRVNLDYSDLAFGAKKAGLVEIKSDKDMKEATRVIKYHQEKTLKLSSNDFKRQCPPVHILEKIWKVSLTSEMEFFPENVNGSNDLEGGFKKAAKTTLCKVNVNETLKEGEWRDFFNSYSRM
;
A
#
# COMPACT_ATOMS: atom_id res chain seq x y z
N MET A 1 -2.18 7.20 -14.54
CA MET A 1 -3.41 6.41 -14.79
C MET A 1 -3.17 4.90 -14.83
N SER A 2 -2.11 4.37 -15.48
CA SER A 2 -1.88 2.91 -15.56
C SER A 2 -1.81 2.20 -14.21
N LEU A 3 -1.22 2.82 -13.18
CA LEU A 3 -1.09 2.22 -11.84
C LEU A 3 -2.41 1.90 -11.16
N PHE A 4 -3.40 2.78 -11.33
CA PHE A 4 -4.72 2.56 -10.75
C PHE A 4 -5.36 1.31 -11.37
N PHE A 5 -5.42 1.23 -12.70
CA PHE A 5 -6.01 0.10 -13.42
C PHE A 5 -5.17 -1.20 -13.38
N CYS A 6 -3.85 -1.11 -13.21
CA CYS A 6 -2.99 -2.30 -13.17
C CYS A 6 -2.78 -2.88 -11.78
N HIS A 7 -2.94 -2.07 -10.72
CA HIS A 7 -2.46 -2.43 -9.39
C HIS A 7 -3.41 -2.03 -8.25
N ALA A 8 -4.22 -0.98 -8.41
CA ALA A 8 -5.20 -0.57 -7.40
C ALA A 8 -6.59 -1.19 -7.66
N LEU A 9 -6.98 -1.33 -8.94
CA LEU A 9 -8.13 -2.11 -9.37
C LEU A 9 -7.71 -3.58 -9.53
N PRO A 10 -8.22 -4.48 -8.69
CA PRO A 10 -8.05 -5.90 -8.92
C PRO A 10 -8.75 -6.31 -10.22
N ASN A 11 -8.09 -7.18 -11.00
CA ASN A 11 -8.60 -7.84 -12.21
C ASN A 11 -8.95 -6.95 -13.42
N ALA A 12 -8.57 -5.67 -13.41
CA ALA A 12 -8.54 -4.82 -14.61
C ALA A 12 -7.34 -5.16 -15.54
N THR A 13 -7.02 -6.45 -15.69
CA THR A 13 -5.83 -6.95 -16.39
C THR A 13 -5.84 -6.57 -17.88
N LYS A 14 -7.02 -6.51 -18.49
CA LYS A 14 -7.22 -6.12 -19.90
C LYS A 14 -7.11 -4.60 -20.07
N THR A 15 -7.72 -3.81 -19.19
CA THR A 15 -7.56 -2.34 -19.11
C THR A 15 -6.10 -1.96 -18.90
N CYS A 16 -5.44 -2.65 -17.97
CA CYS A 16 -4.01 -2.54 -17.74
C CYS A 16 -3.20 -2.86 -19.00
N LYS A 17 -3.52 -3.95 -19.71
CA LYS A 17 -2.84 -4.36 -20.95
C LYS A 17 -3.04 -3.33 -22.07
N ALA A 18 -4.25 -2.79 -22.23
CA ALA A 18 -4.58 -1.76 -23.22
C ALA A 18 -3.88 -0.42 -22.92
N ILE A 19 -3.85 0.00 -21.65
CA ILE A 19 -3.13 1.20 -21.22
C ILE A 19 -1.61 1.00 -21.39
N ARG A 20 -1.07 -0.17 -21.02
CA ARG A 20 0.36 -0.49 -21.22
C ARG A 20 0.74 -0.52 -22.70
N ALA A 21 -0.12 -1.03 -23.57
CA ALA A 21 0.11 -1.04 -25.03
C ALA A 21 0.09 0.37 -25.64
N LYS A 22 -0.75 1.29 -25.11
CA LYS A 22 -0.77 2.70 -25.51
C LYS A 22 0.38 3.53 -24.91
N MET A 23 0.87 3.18 -23.72
CA MET A 23 1.98 3.86 -23.07
C MET A 23 3.33 3.32 -23.56
N LYS A 24 3.86 3.84 -24.68
CA LYS A 24 5.29 3.74 -25.05
C LYS A 24 6.21 4.53 -24.08
N SER A 25 5.85 4.68 -22.81
CA SER A 25 6.66 5.42 -21.83
C SER A 25 7.62 4.46 -21.12
N LYS A 26 8.92 4.70 -21.27
CA LYS A 26 10.06 4.01 -20.65
C LYS A 26 10.05 4.02 -19.10
N TYR A 27 9.08 4.69 -18.48
CA TYR A 27 8.92 4.80 -17.04
C TYR A 27 7.65 4.05 -16.61
N LEU A 28 7.80 2.74 -16.39
CA LEU A 28 6.95 2.06 -15.42
C LEU A 28 7.25 2.72 -14.08
N ASN A 29 6.29 3.46 -13.49
CA ASN A 29 6.42 3.89 -12.11
C ASN A 29 6.64 2.61 -11.29
N SER A 30 7.84 2.45 -10.74
CA SER A 30 8.14 1.29 -9.92
C SER A 30 7.16 1.26 -8.76
N ARG A 31 6.70 0.06 -8.40
CA ARG A 31 5.85 -0.15 -7.24
C ARG A 31 6.69 0.18 -6.00
N VAL A 32 6.73 1.44 -5.60
CA VAL A 32 7.41 1.85 -4.38
C VAL A 32 6.48 1.49 -3.23
N ASN A 33 6.91 0.55 -2.41
CA ASN A 33 6.25 0.27 -1.15
C ASN A 33 6.55 1.44 -0.20
N LEU A 34 5.52 2.24 0.08
CA LEU A 34 5.62 3.41 0.95
C LEU A 34 5.39 3.09 2.42
N ASP A 35 5.04 1.85 2.78
CA ASP A 35 4.72 1.44 4.15
C ASP A 35 5.83 1.83 5.15
N TYR A 36 7.09 1.60 4.79
CA TYR A 36 8.23 1.94 5.65
C TYR A 36 8.46 3.46 5.75
N SER A 37 8.23 4.19 4.65
CA SER A 37 8.33 5.65 4.64
C SER A 37 7.20 6.30 5.45
N ASP A 38 5.99 5.73 5.39
CA ASP A 38 4.83 6.14 6.17
C ASP A 38 5.10 5.93 7.67
N LEU A 39 5.71 4.79 8.03
CA LEU A 39 6.12 4.50 9.40
C LEU A 39 7.21 5.46 9.89
N ALA A 40 8.24 5.73 9.07
CA ALA A 40 9.30 6.70 9.38
C ALA A 40 8.73 8.11 9.60
N PHE A 41 7.83 8.54 8.73
CA PHE A 41 7.18 9.84 8.84
C PHE A 41 6.26 9.94 10.06
N GLY A 42 5.53 8.87 10.38
CA GLY A 42 4.73 8.83 11.60
C GLY A 42 5.57 8.81 12.87
N ALA A 43 6.70 8.11 12.88
CA ALA A 43 7.65 8.13 13.99
C ALA A 43 8.21 9.55 14.21
N LYS A 44 8.55 10.28 13.14
CA LYS A 44 8.90 11.71 13.20
C LYS A 44 7.78 12.53 13.82
N LYS A 45 6.55 12.38 13.33
CA LYS A 45 5.37 13.12 13.85
C LYS A 45 5.10 12.83 15.32
N ALA A 46 5.38 11.61 15.76
CA ALA A 46 5.26 11.20 17.16
C ALA A 46 6.44 11.63 18.03
N GLY A 47 7.46 12.29 17.47
CA GLY A 47 8.66 12.71 18.20
C GLY A 47 9.61 11.57 18.57
N LEU A 48 9.44 10.38 17.97
CA LEU A 48 10.26 9.20 18.24
C LEU A 48 11.61 9.22 17.50
N VAL A 49 11.66 9.96 16.38
CA VAL A 49 12.86 10.12 15.56
C VAL A 49 12.96 11.57 15.08
N GLU A 50 14.17 12.13 15.10
CA GLU A 50 14.43 13.43 14.50
C GLU A 50 14.79 13.27 13.02
N ILE A 51 13.96 13.81 12.12
CA ILE A 51 14.19 13.77 10.67
C ILE A 51 14.15 15.20 10.13
N LYS A 52 15.29 15.76 9.75
CA LYS A 52 15.42 17.16 9.31
C LYS A 52 15.51 17.31 7.80
N SER A 53 15.97 16.27 7.10
CA SER A 53 16.22 16.28 5.66
C SER A 53 15.70 15.04 4.95
N ASP A 54 15.66 15.09 3.61
CA ASP A 54 15.36 13.92 2.78
C ASP A 54 16.38 12.79 2.95
N LYS A 55 17.64 13.14 3.27
CA LYS A 55 18.68 12.16 3.57
C LYS A 55 18.35 11.41 4.86
N ASP A 56 17.93 12.12 5.90
CA ASP A 56 17.52 11.53 7.18
C ASP A 56 16.27 10.66 6.99
N MET A 57 15.33 11.09 6.14
CA MET A 57 14.14 10.31 5.84
C MET A 57 14.48 8.98 5.16
N LYS A 58 15.40 9.01 4.19
CA LYS A 58 15.89 7.79 3.51
C LYS A 58 16.58 6.86 4.48
N GLU A 59 17.39 7.40 5.40
CA GLU A 59 18.09 6.62 6.39
C GLU A 59 17.13 6.00 7.41
N ALA A 60 16.22 6.78 7.99
CA ALA A 60 15.19 6.27 8.89
C ALA A 60 14.36 5.15 8.23
N THR A 61 13.93 5.36 6.98
CA THR A 61 13.20 4.35 6.21
C THR A 61 14.04 3.07 6.02
N ARG A 62 15.34 3.21 5.75
CA ARG A 62 16.26 2.07 5.57
C ARG A 62 16.41 1.27 6.85
N VAL A 63 16.60 1.93 7.99
CA VAL A 63 16.78 1.25 9.29
C VAL A 63 15.48 0.57 9.73
N ILE A 64 14.34 1.24 9.59
CA ILE A 64 13.01 0.66 9.87
C ILE A 64 12.79 -0.60 9.01
N LYS A 65 13.07 -0.51 7.71
CA LYS A 65 12.98 -1.65 6.80
C LYS A 65 13.90 -2.79 7.23
N TYR A 66 15.15 -2.47 7.60
CA TYR A 66 16.10 -3.47 8.07
C TYR A 66 15.59 -4.16 9.34
N HIS A 67 15.08 -3.41 10.31
CA HIS A 67 14.53 -3.97 11.53
C HIS A 67 13.36 -4.93 11.23
N GLN A 68 12.38 -4.51 10.41
CA GLN A 68 11.25 -5.37 10.03
C GLN A 68 11.71 -6.65 9.32
N GLU A 69 12.53 -6.51 8.27
CA GLU A 69 12.83 -7.63 7.37
C GLU A 69 13.95 -8.53 7.87
N LYS A 70 14.88 -8.01 8.67
CA LYS A 70 16.08 -8.75 9.11
C LYS A 70 16.04 -9.09 10.59
N THR A 71 15.61 -8.17 11.44
CA THR A 71 15.54 -8.42 12.89
C THR A 71 14.28 -9.20 13.24
N LEU A 72 13.11 -8.73 12.81
CA LEU A 72 11.82 -9.38 13.10
C LEU A 72 11.48 -10.52 12.13
N LYS A 73 12.17 -10.60 10.99
CA LYS A 73 11.91 -11.56 9.90
C LYS A 73 10.47 -11.48 9.36
N LEU A 74 9.90 -10.28 9.38
CA LEU A 74 8.58 -9.96 8.89
C LEU A 74 8.65 -9.13 7.61
N SER A 75 7.52 -8.91 6.96
CA SER A 75 7.38 -8.04 5.81
C SER A 75 6.56 -6.80 6.15
N SER A 76 6.48 -5.82 5.26
CA SER A 76 5.60 -4.68 5.48
C SER A 76 4.12 -5.08 5.56
N ASN A 77 3.73 -6.23 4.99
CA ASN A 77 2.35 -6.74 5.07
C ASN A 77 1.92 -7.07 6.49
N ASP A 78 2.88 -7.31 7.38
CA ASP A 78 2.64 -7.68 8.78
C ASP A 78 2.34 -6.47 9.67
N PHE A 79 2.51 -5.25 9.17
CA PHE A 79 2.05 -4.05 9.87
C PHE A 79 0.54 -4.04 10.05
N LYS A 80 0.08 -3.49 11.18
CA LYS A 80 -1.33 -3.16 11.37
C LYS A 80 -1.84 -2.34 10.21
N ARG A 81 -3.00 -2.72 9.68
CA ARG A 81 -3.62 -2.09 8.53
C ARG A 81 -4.83 -1.27 8.95
N GLN A 82 -4.95 -0.08 8.38
CA GLN A 82 -6.18 0.71 8.44
C GLN A 82 -6.82 0.64 7.05
N CYS A 83 -7.89 -0.15 6.97
CA CYS A 83 -8.67 -0.27 5.75
C CYS A 83 -9.80 0.80 5.73
N PRO A 84 -10.25 1.23 4.54
CA PRO A 84 -11.41 2.09 4.43
C PRO A 84 -12.67 1.47 5.09
N PRO A 85 -13.60 2.28 5.59
CA PRO A 85 -14.89 1.79 6.08
C PRO A 85 -15.64 0.98 5.00
N VAL A 86 -16.46 0.02 5.44
CA VAL A 86 -17.21 -0.88 4.54
C VAL A 86 -18.00 -0.11 3.47
N HIS A 87 -18.72 0.94 3.85
CA HIS A 87 -19.49 1.76 2.90
C HIS A 87 -18.62 2.47 1.84
N ILE A 88 -17.34 2.75 2.14
CA ILE A 88 -16.39 3.30 1.15
C ILE A 88 -15.92 2.17 0.23
N LEU A 89 -15.63 0.99 0.77
CA LEU A 89 -15.26 -0.17 -0.03
C LEU A 89 -16.40 -0.57 -0.99
N GLU A 90 -17.65 -0.54 -0.55
CA GLU A 90 -18.82 -0.78 -1.41
C GLU A 90 -18.92 0.25 -2.54
N LYS A 91 -18.65 1.54 -2.26
CA LYS A 91 -18.61 2.58 -3.30
C LYS A 91 -17.49 2.32 -4.30
N ILE A 92 -16.29 1.98 -3.84
CA ILE A 92 -15.15 1.65 -4.72
C ILE A 92 -15.50 0.43 -5.58
N TRP A 93 -16.10 -0.60 -4.98
CA TRP A 93 -16.54 -1.80 -5.69
C TRP A 93 -17.55 -1.46 -6.78
N LYS A 94 -18.60 -0.69 -6.45
CA LYS A 94 -19.63 -0.29 -7.40
C LYS A 94 -19.05 0.49 -8.57
N VAL A 95 -18.20 1.49 -8.30
CA VAL A 95 -17.54 2.28 -9.36
C VAL A 95 -16.63 1.40 -10.23
N SER A 96 -15.89 0.49 -9.60
CA SER A 96 -15.01 -0.45 -10.32
C SER A 96 -15.79 -1.37 -11.24
N LEU A 97 -16.90 -1.92 -10.76
CA LEU A 97 -17.77 -2.81 -11.52
C LEU A 97 -18.46 -2.05 -12.68
N THR A 98 -19.01 -0.86 -12.41
CA THR A 98 -19.62 -0.02 -13.46
C THR A 98 -18.60 0.32 -14.54
N SER A 99 -17.38 0.69 -14.16
CA SER A 99 -16.30 0.97 -15.13
C SER A 99 -15.97 -0.27 -15.97
N GLU A 100 -15.85 -1.44 -15.34
CA GLU A 100 -15.56 -2.68 -16.06
C GLU A 100 -16.67 -3.02 -17.06
N MET A 101 -17.93 -2.80 -16.70
CA MET A 101 -19.08 -3.00 -17.60
C MET A 101 -19.12 -2.00 -18.76
N GLU A 102 -18.78 -0.73 -18.52
CA GLU A 102 -18.75 0.30 -19.56
C GLU A 102 -17.63 0.07 -20.58
N PHE A 103 -16.45 -0.34 -20.11
CA PHE A 103 -15.29 -0.53 -20.98
C PHE A 103 -15.19 -1.95 -21.58
N PHE A 104 -15.78 -2.97 -20.94
CA PHE A 104 -15.68 -4.38 -21.34
C PHE A 104 -17.03 -5.14 -21.20
N PRO A 105 -18.09 -4.71 -21.91
CA PRO A 105 -19.44 -5.24 -21.75
C PRO A 105 -19.59 -6.74 -22.09
N GLU A 106 -18.66 -7.33 -22.83
CA GLU A 106 -18.71 -8.75 -23.24
C GLU A 106 -18.33 -9.74 -22.13
N ASN A 107 -17.80 -9.28 -20.99
CA ASN A 107 -17.25 -10.14 -19.92
C ASN A 107 -18.03 -10.12 -18.60
N VAL A 108 -19.29 -9.66 -18.60
CA VAL A 108 -20.14 -9.55 -17.39
C VAL A 108 -20.36 -10.91 -16.70
N ASN A 109 -20.20 -12.03 -17.42
CA ASN A 109 -20.31 -13.38 -16.88
C ASN A 109 -19.11 -13.82 -16.01
N GLY A 110 -18.03 -13.02 -15.92
CA GLY A 110 -16.84 -13.27 -15.09
C GLY A 110 -16.88 -12.68 -13.67
N SER A 111 -18.08 -12.43 -13.13
CA SER A 111 -18.32 -11.67 -11.89
C SER A 111 -17.61 -12.24 -10.65
N ASN A 112 -17.48 -13.57 -10.55
CA ASN A 112 -16.87 -14.23 -9.39
C ASN A 112 -15.37 -13.90 -9.23
N ASP A 113 -14.64 -13.78 -10.33
CA ASP A 113 -13.21 -13.44 -10.28
C ASP A 113 -13.02 -11.98 -9.84
N LEU A 114 -13.86 -11.06 -10.32
CA LEU A 114 -13.83 -9.64 -9.95
C LEU A 114 -14.10 -9.47 -8.45
N GLU A 115 -15.10 -10.16 -7.92
CA GLU A 115 -15.47 -10.08 -6.50
C GLU A 115 -14.37 -10.66 -5.59
N GLY A 116 -13.79 -11.80 -5.96
CA GLY A 116 -12.68 -12.41 -5.23
C GLY A 116 -11.44 -11.52 -5.20
N GLY A 117 -11.10 -10.92 -6.34
CA GLY A 117 -10.01 -9.95 -6.46
C GLY A 117 -10.25 -8.71 -5.59
N PHE A 118 -11.47 -8.18 -5.60
CA PHE A 118 -11.84 -7.03 -4.78
C PHE A 118 -11.76 -7.33 -3.29
N LYS A 119 -12.33 -8.45 -2.84
CA LYS A 119 -12.25 -8.90 -1.44
C LYS A 119 -10.82 -9.03 -0.94
N LYS A 120 -9.89 -9.49 -1.79
CA LYS A 120 -8.46 -9.56 -1.48
C LYS A 120 -7.83 -8.17 -1.37
N ALA A 121 -8.10 -7.28 -2.34
CA ALA A 121 -7.57 -5.92 -2.33
C ALA A 121 -8.10 -5.09 -1.16
N ALA A 122 -9.37 -5.25 -0.80
CA ALA A 122 -10.03 -4.62 0.34
C ALA A 122 -9.40 -4.97 1.70
N LYS A 123 -8.65 -6.07 1.77
CA LYS A 123 -7.89 -6.50 2.96
C LYS A 123 -6.38 -6.21 2.86
N THR A 124 -5.90 -5.78 1.69
CA THR A 124 -4.46 -5.63 1.42
C THR A 124 -4.17 -4.29 0.78
N THR A 125 -4.14 -4.21 -0.55
CA THR A 125 -3.69 -3.03 -1.31
C THR A 125 -4.53 -1.78 -1.14
N LEU A 126 -5.80 -1.89 -0.75
CA LEU A 126 -6.64 -0.73 -0.45
C LEU A 126 -6.47 -0.23 0.99
N CYS A 127 -5.75 -0.98 1.82
CA CYS A 127 -5.47 -0.60 3.19
C CYS A 127 -4.10 0.09 3.27
N LYS A 128 -4.02 1.13 4.09
CA LYS A 128 -2.74 1.76 4.44
C LYS A 128 -2.20 1.19 5.75
N VAL A 129 -0.92 1.39 6.02
CA VAL A 129 -0.38 1.09 7.36
C VAL A 129 -1.08 1.96 8.40
N ASN A 130 -1.51 1.34 9.48
CA ASN A 130 -1.99 2.04 10.67
C ASN A 130 -0.80 2.41 11.54
N VAL A 131 -0.12 3.49 11.16
CA VAL A 131 1.14 3.91 11.79
C VAL A 131 0.99 4.09 13.30
N ASN A 132 -0.13 4.66 13.76
CA ASN A 132 -0.36 4.89 15.19
C ASN A 132 -0.45 3.59 15.99
N GLU A 133 -1.03 2.54 15.42
CA GLU A 133 -1.13 1.23 16.08
C GLU A 133 0.19 0.46 15.96
N THR A 134 0.84 0.49 14.79
CA THR A 134 2.17 -0.13 14.59
C THR A 134 3.21 0.45 15.56
N LEU A 135 3.25 1.78 15.74
CA LEU A 135 4.20 2.42 16.67
C LEU A 135 3.96 2.09 18.14
N LYS A 136 2.78 1.57 18.51
CA LYS A 136 2.47 1.15 19.89
C LYS A 136 2.88 -0.29 20.19
N GLU A 137 3.21 -1.08 19.16
CA GLU A 137 3.64 -2.46 19.34
C GLU A 137 4.97 -2.52 20.10
N GLY A 138 5.14 -3.54 20.94
CA GLY A 138 6.29 -3.66 21.84
C GLY A 138 7.62 -3.60 21.10
N GLU A 139 7.75 -4.39 20.03
CA GLU A 139 8.92 -4.41 19.16
C GLU A 139 9.29 -3.03 18.57
N TRP A 140 8.29 -2.26 18.14
CA TRP A 140 8.51 -0.92 17.59
C TRP A 140 8.86 0.10 18.67
N ARG A 141 8.22 0.01 19.85
CA ARG A 141 8.56 0.87 20.99
C ARG A 141 10.00 0.63 21.45
N ASP A 142 10.41 -0.63 21.56
CA ASP A 142 11.76 -1.00 21.98
C ASP A 142 12.79 -0.56 20.94
N PHE A 143 12.49 -0.77 19.66
CA PHE A 143 13.32 -0.29 18.56
C PHE A 143 13.54 1.23 18.64
N PHE A 144 12.48 2.04 18.70
CA PHE A 144 12.63 3.50 18.73
C PHE A 144 13.25 4.04 20.02
N ASN A 145 13.04 3.39 21.16
CA ASN A 145 13.73 3.74 22.42
C ASN A 145 15.24 3.48 22.36
N SER A 146 15.65 2.42 21.64
CA SER A 146 17.08 2.16 21.39
C SER A 146 17.68 3.14 20.39
N TYR A 147 16.88 3.54 19.39
CA TYR A 147 17.27 4.46 18.33
C TYR A 147 17.45 5.90 18.84
N SER A 148 16.61 6.37 19.76
CA SER A 148 16.70 7.72 20.34
C SER A 148 17.90 7.92 21.28
N ARG A 149 18.63 6.85 21.62
CA ARG A 149 19.83 6.88 22.48
C ARG A 149 21.14 6.79 21.69
N MET A 150 21.05 6.65 20.36
CA MET A 150 22.18 6.77 19.42
C MET A 150 22.29 8.20 18.93
#